data_AF-A0A3D0D8U9-F1
#
_entry.id   AF-A0A3D0D8U9-F1
#
_cell.length_a   1.000
_cell.length_b   1.000
_cell.length_c   1.000
_cell.angle_alpha   90.00
_cell.angle_beta   90.00
_cell.angle_gamma   90.00
#
_symmetry.space_group_name_H-M   'P 1'
#
loop_
_entity.id
_entity.type
_entity.pdbx_description
1 polymer ?
#
loop_
_entity_poly.entity_id
_entity_poly.type
_entity_poly.pdbx_seq_one_letter_code
_entity_poly.pdbx_strand_id
1 'polypeptide(L)'
;MNINHVEIEDTFAEAFGMRGARVIITAESHKWAEIAAREATGYATSVIACDCEAGVERCLDPAETPDGRPGVSCLFFAFSREALQKALMGRLGQCVMTCATTAAYNGLAVTEKAVKVGNQLRFFGDGWQSSKKLGGRRFWRIPVMEGEFLIEETFGVQNGIAGGNFLILGRSAAATLAAAE
;
A
#
# COMPACT_ATOMS: atom_id res chain seq x y z
N MET A 1 -2.15 3.16 -35.39
CA MET A 1 -0.93 3.97 -35.08
C MET A 1 0.29 3.05 -35.14
N ASN A 2 1.52 3.54 -35.26
CA ASN A 2 2.72 2.69 -35.21
C ASN A 2 3.81 3.33 -34.34
N ILE A 3 4.40 2.55 -33.43
CA ILE A 3 5.51 2.97 -32.56
C ILE A 3 6.61 1.91 -32.68
N ASN A 4 7.83 2.30 -33.07
CA ASN A 4 8.97 1.37 -33.23
C ASN A 4 8.64 0.13 -34.09
N HIS A 5 7.90 0.31 -35.18
CA HIS A 5 7.44 -0.78 -36.06
C HIS A 5 6.46 -1.76 -35.41
N VAL A 6 5.95 -1.45 -34.22
CA VAL A 6 4.87 -2.17 -33.54
C VAL A 6 3.55 -1.46 -33.85
N GLU A 7 2.57 -2.22 -34.35
CA GLU A 7 1.22 -1.74 -34.57
C GLU A 7 0.53 -1.47 -33.23
N ILE A 8 -0.07 -0.29 -33.11
CA ILE A 8 -0.96 0.05 -32.01
C ILE A 8 -2.38 0.05 -32.58
N GLU A 9 -3.16 -0.94 -32.14
CA GLU A 9 -4.57 -1.09 -32.48
C GLU A 9 -5.36 0.13 -31.99
N ASP A 10 -6.22 0.68 -32.85
CA ASP A 10 -7.09 1.80 -32.51
C ASP A 10 -8.30 1.29 -31.72
N THR A 11 -8.07 1.09 -30.43
CA THR A 11 -9.02 0.50 -29.48
C THR A 11 -8.90 1.16 -28.10
N PHE A 12 -9.67 0.69 -27.12
CA PHE A 12 -9.69 1.23 -25.77
C PHE A 12 -9.60 0.14 -24.70
N ALA A 13 -9.17 0.53 -23.50
CA ALA A 13 -9.23 -0.30 -22.30
C ALA A 13 -10.38 0.17 -21.40
N GLU A 14 -11.28 -0.73 -21.02
CA GLU A 14 -12.35 -0.44 -20.07
C GLU A 14 -11.87 -0.67 -18.63
N ALA A 15 -12.08 0.30 -17.77
CA ALA A 15 -11.61 0.31 -16.38
C ALA A 15 -12.77 0.58 -15.41
N PHE A 16 -12.55 0.27 -14.14
CA PHE A 16 -13.57 0.26 -13.11
C PHE A 16 -13.21 1.17 -11.94
N GLY A 17 -14.23 1.77 -11.33
CA GLY A 17 -14.06 2.58 -10.13
C GLY A 17 -13.78 1.71 -8.89
N MET A 18 -12.78 2.09 -8.09
CA MET A 18 -12.43 1.43 -6.82
C MET A 18 -12.21 2.43 -5.69
N ARG A 19 -12.02 1.93 -4.47
CA ARG A 19 -11.54 2.71 -3.32
C ARG A 19 -10.06 2.43 -3.13
N GLY A 20 -9.24 3.47 -3.16
CA GLY A 20 -7.79 3.37 -3.04
C GLY A 20 -7.26 4.03 -1.76
N ALA A 21 -6.25 3.42 -1.15
CA ALA A 21 -5.43 4.02 -0.10
C ALA A 21 -3.95 3.95 -0.51
N ARG A 22 -3.16 4.94 -0.08
CA ARG A 22 -1.70 4.92 -0.15
C ARG A 22 -1.14 4.79 1.26
N VAL A 23 -0.30 3.79 1.48
CA VAL A 23 0.40 3.56 2.75
C VAL A 23 1.88 3.76 2.50
N ILE A 24 2.52 4.55 3.34
CA ILE A 24 3.97 4.70 3.38
C ILE A 24 4.50 3.81 4.49
N ILE A 25 5.31 2.82 4.14
CA ILE A 25 5.99 1.93 5.08
C ILE A 25 7.44 2.39 5.17
N THR A 26 7.91 2.68 6.37
CA THR A 26 9.31 3.02 6.63
C THR A 26 9.97 1.93 7.46
N ALA A 27 11.29 1.83 7.38
CA ALA A 27 12.07 0.90 8.19
C ALA A 27 13.50 1.45 8.38
N GLU A 28 14.33 0.72 9.13
CA GLU A 28 15.74 1.09 9.33
C GLU A 28 16.55 1.13 8.02
N SER A 29 16.15 0.37 7.01
CA SER A 29 16.79 0.36 5.69
C SER A 29 15.78 0.08 4.57
N HIS A 30 16.13 0.44 3.34
CA HIS A 30 15.30 0.10 2.16
C HIS A 30 15.01 -1.40 2.06
N LYS A 31 15.99 -2.25 2.40
CA LYS A 31 15.80 -3.70 2.42
C LYS A 31 14.64 -4.11 3.34
N TRP A 32 14.58 -3.57 4.56
CA TRP A 32 13.52 -3.91 5.51
C TRP A 32 12.18 -3.31 5.12
N ALA A 33 12.16 -2.08 4.61
CA ALA A 33 10.93 -1.45 4.11
C ALA A 33 10.36 -2.23 2.91
N GLU A 34 11.22 -2.70 2.02
CA GLU A 34 10.83 -3.51 0.86
C GLU A 34 10.33 -4.90 1.24
N ILE A 35 10.94 -5.58 2.23
CA ILE A 35 10.44 -6.85 2.76
C ILE A 35 9.00 -6.68 3.26
N ALA A 36 8.76 -5.68 4.11
CA ALA A 36 7.43 -5.39 4.64
C ALA A 36 6.42 -5.05 3.54
N ALA A 37 6.84 -4.24 2.56
CA ALA A 37 6.00 -3.83 1.44
C ALA A 37 5.62 -5.01 0.54
N ARG A 38 6.57 -5.88 0.19
CA ARG A 38 6.33 -7.08 -0.63
C ARG A 38 5.39 -8.06 0.09
N GLU A 39 5.60 -8.30 1.38
CA GLU A 39 4.71 -9.16 2.18
C GLU A 39 3.29 -8.56 2.28
N ALA A 40 3.19 -7.26 2.59
CA ALA A 40 1.91 -6.58 2.73
C ALA A 40 1.13 -6.47 1.41
N THR A 41 1.80 -6.54 0.26
CA THR A 41 1.19 -6.47 -1.08
C THR A 41 1.11 -7.84 -1.78
N GLY A 42 1.60 -8.91 -1.13
CA GLY A 42 1.46 -10.29 -1.61
C GLY A 42 0.01 -10.77 -1.57
N TYR A 43 -0.31 -11.82 -2.34
CA TYR A 43 -1.68 -12.37 -2.44
C TYR A 43 -2.74 -11.27 -2.71
N ALA A 44 -2.45 -10.35 -3.63
CA ALA A 44 -3.25 -9.16 -3.89
C ALA A 44 -3.36 -8.81 -5.38
N THR A 45 -3.42 -9.82 -6.25
CA THR A 45 -3.37 -9.59 -7.71
C THR A 45 -4.72 -9.19 -8.29
N SER A 46 -5.82 -9.72 -7.76
CA SER A 46 -7.16 -9.39 -8.25
C SER A 46 -8.21 -9.56 -7.17
N VAL A 47 -9.08 -8.57 -7.03
CA VAL A 47 -10.24 -8.61 -6.11
C VAL A 47 -11.29 -9.67 -6.46
N ILE A 48 -11.13 -10.40 -7.57
CA ILE A 48 -11.96 -11.56 -7.90
C ILE A 48 -11.84 -12.65 -6.82
N ALA A 49 -10.64 -12.86 -6.28
CA ALA A 49 -10.39 -13.91 -5.28
C ALA A 49 -9.38 -13.52 -4.18
N CYS A 50 -8.69 -12.39 -4.32
CA CYS A 50 -7.92 -11.78 -3.22
C CYS A 50 -8.82 -10.84 -2.40
N ASP A 51 -8.40 -10.55 -1.16
CA ASP A 51 -9.11 -9.61 -0.27
C ASP A 51 -8.96 -8.14 -0.70
N CYS A 52 -7.91 -7.81 -1.46
CA CYS A 52 -7.74 -6.53 -2.14
C CYS A 52 -6.85 -6.69 -3.38
N GLU A 53 -6.73 -5.61 -4.16
CA GLU A 53 -5.63 -5.40 -5.10
C GLU A 53 -4.57 -4.52 -4.46
N ALA A 54 -3.29 -4.90 -4.54
CA ALA A 54 -2.23 -4.11 -3.94
C ALA A 54 -0.91 -4.23 -4.69
N GLY A 55 -0.07 -3.21 -4.56
CA GLY A 55 1.24 -3.20 -5.18
C GLY A 55 2.15 -2.15 -4.59
N VAL A 56 3.45 -2.36 -4.78
CA VAL A 56 4.47 -1.33 -4.52
C VAL A 56 4.35 -0.26 -5.60
N GLU A 57 4.20 0.99 -5.18
CA GLU A 57 4.19 2.14 -6.08
C GLU A 57 5.62 2.58 -6.40
N ARG A 58 6.43 2.83 -5.37
CA ARG A 58 7.85 3.20 -5.49
C ARG A 58 8.57 3.20 -4.14
N CYS A 59 9.90 3.15 -4.18
CA CYS A 59 10.74 3.51 -3.04
C CYS A 59 10.69 5.03 -2.78
N LEU A 60 10.88 5.40 -1.51
CA LEU A 60 10.93 6.77 -1.02
C LEU A 60 12.27 7.03 -0.34
N ASP A 61 12.90 8.15 -0.67
CA ASP A 61 14.07 8.61 0.05
C ASP A 61 13.70 9.10 1.46
N PRO A 62 14.63 9.08 2.43
CA PRO A 62 14.41 9.60 3.78
C PRO A 62 13.81 11.02 3.84
N ALA A 63 14.15 11.89 2.89
CA ALA A 63 13.64 13.26 2.84
C ALA A 63 12.13 13.34 2.50
N GLU A 64 11.56 12.27 1.94
CA GLU A 64 10.16 12.19 1.54
C GLU A 64 9.26 11.55 2.62
N THR A 65 9.85 10.96 3.66
CA THR A 65 9.11 10.17 4.65
C THR A 65 8.84 10.96 5.93
N PRO A 66 7.75 10.66 6.66
CA PRO A 66 7.38 11.42 7.86
C PRO A 66 8.36 11.35 9.03
N ASP A 67 9.21 10.32 9.09
CA ASP A 67 10.16 10.09 10.18
C ASP A 67 11.63 10.17 9.76
N GLY A 68 11.91 10.56 8.50
CA GLY A 68 13.27 10.70 8.02
C GLY A 68 14.00 9.38 7.80
N ARG A 69 13.28 8.26 7.67
CA ARG A 69 13.86 6.93 7.39
C ARG A 69 13.56 6.47 5.96
N PRO A 70 14.35 5.55 5.38
CA PRO A 70 14.01 4.92 4.11
C PRO A 70 12.60 4.33 4.10
N GLY A 71 11.88 4.49 2.98
CA GLY A 71 10.51 3.99 2.89
C GLY A 71 10.12 3.44 1.53
N VAL A 72 8.91 2.88 1.50
CA VAL A 72 8.23 2.37 0.31
C VAL A 72 6.78 2.85 0.35
N SER A 73 6.31 3.41 -0.75
CA SER A 73 4.89 3.71 -0.97
C SER A 73 4.20 2.49 -1.55
N CYS A 74 3.09 2.09 -0.95
CA CYS A 74 2.25 0.99 -1.40
C CYS A 74 0.82 1.48 -1.66
N LEU A 75 0.20 0.95 -2.71
CA LEU A 75 -1.19 1.20 -3.04
C LEU A 75 -2.04 -0.03 -2.70
N PHE A 76 -3.24 0.22 -2.17
CA PHE A 76 -4.22 -0.80 -1.84
C PHE A 76 -5.59 -0.38 -2.37
N PHE A 77 -6.28 -1.29 -3.04
CA PHE A 77 -7.57 -1.06 -3.68
C PHE A 77 -8.59 -2.13 -3.32
N ALA A 78 -9.83 -1.71 -3.03
CA ALA A 78 -10.97 -2.61 -2.89
C ALA A 78 -12.26 -1.96 -3.41
N PHE A 79 -13.31 -2.76 -3.64
CA PHE A 79 -14.59 -2.25 -4.16
C PHE A 79 -15.31 -1.29 -3.20
N SER A 80 -15.13 -1.46 -1.90
CA SER A 80 -15.75 -0.61 -0.87
C SER A 80 -14.72 -0.12 0.15
N ARG A 81 -15.09 0.93 0.88
CA ARG A 81 -14.27 1.49 1.95
C ARG A 81 -14.10 0.49 3.09
N GLU A 82 -15.15 -0.27 3.37
CA GLU A 82 -15.20 -1.28 4.42
C GLU A 82 -14.29 -2.46 4.08
N ALA A 83 -14.34 -2.94 2.83
CA ALA A 83 -13.44 -3.98 2.33
C ALA A 83 -11.98 -3.51 2.36
N LEU A 84 -11.71 -2.26 1.92
CA LEU A 84 -10.38 -1.67 1.98
C LEU A 84 -9.86 -1.57 3.42
N GLN A 85 -10.69 -1.11 4.36
CA GLN A 85 -10.30 -1.06 5.78
C GLN A 85 -9.98 -2.46 6.31
N LYS A 86 -10.80 -3.47 5.97
CA LYS A 86 -10.58 -4.86 6.41
C LYS A 86 -9.25 -5.41 5.85
N ALA A 87 -8.97 -5.19 4.57
CA ALA A 87 -7.71 -5.61 3.94
C ALA A 87 -6.50 -4.90 4.58
N LEU A 88 -6.56 -3.57 4.77
CA LEU A 88 -5.49 -2.82 5.44
C LEU A 88 -5.26 -3.29 6.89
N MET A 89 -6.33 -3.62 7.63
CA MET A 89 -6.21 -4.18 8.98
C MET A 89 -5.43 -5.50 8.99
N GLY A 90 -5.76 -6.42 8.07
CA GLY A 90 -5.04 -7.68 7.93
C GLY A 90 -3.59 -7.47 7.52
N ARG A 91 -3.37 -6.69 6.47
CA ARG A 91 -2.05 -6.49 5.85
C ARG A 91 -1.10 -5.69 6.72
N LEU A 92 -1.54 -4.57 7.28
CA LEU A 92 -0.67 -3.78 8.17
C LEU A 92 -0.46 -4.49 9.52
N GLY A 93 -1.47 -5.18 10.04
CA GLY A 93 -1.36 -5.90 11.30
C GLY A 93 -0.52 -7.17 11.24
N GLN A 94 -0.56 -7.91 10.12
CA GLN A 94 0.09 -9.22 10.00
C GLN A 94 1.37 -9.21 9.17
N CYS A 95 1.60 -8.19 8.35
CA CYS A 95 2.77 -8.11 7.47
C CYS A 95 3.68 -6.92 7.78
N VAL A 96 3.14 -5.82 8.30
CA VAL A 96 3.94 -4.62 8.62
C VAL A 96 4.31 -4.58 10.09
N MET A 97 3.34 -4.57 11.01
CA MET A 97 3.60 -4.56 12.46
C MET A 97 4.51 -5.69 12.95
N THR A 98 4.52 -6.81 12.25
CA THR A 98 5.34 -8.00 12.53
C THR A 98 6.70 -7.98 11.85
N CYS A 99 6.93 -7.06 10.91
CA CYS A 99 8.19 -6.90 10.19
C CYS A 99 9.10 -5.93 10.93
N ALA A 100 10.38 -6.31 11.02
CA ALA A 100 11.37 -5.64 11.83
C ALA A 100 11.50 -4.15 11.50
N THR A 101 11.54 -3.33 12.55
CA THR A 101 11.82 -1.88 12.53
C THR A 101 10.75 -1.02 11.85
N THR A 102 9.63 -1.59 11.44
CA THR A 102 8.72 -0.86 10.55
C THR A 102 7.87 0.21 11.26
N ALA A 103 7.44 1.20 10.49
CA ALA A 103 6.34 2.08 10.85
C ALA A 103 5.43 2.31 9.63
N ALA A 104 4.13 2.53 9.88
CA ALA A 104 3.13 2.72 8.82
C ALA A 104 2.45 4.10 8.91
N TYR A 105 2.52 4.84 7.80
CA TYR A 105 1.98 6.19 7.68
C TYR A 105 0.97 6.30 6.55
N ASN A 106 0.05 7.24 6.69
CA ASN A 106 -0.88 7.60 5.63
C ASN A 106 -0.19 8.40 4.53
N GLY A 107 -0.44 8.04 3.26
CA GLY A 107 0.10 8.70 2.07
C GLY A 107 -0.90 9.58 1.30
N LEU A 108 -2.15 9.73 1.77
CA LEU A 108 -3.19 10.54 1.12
C LEU A 108 -3.79 11.60 2.05
N ALA A 109 -4.41 12.63 1.50
CA ALA A 109 -5.19 13.58 2.29
C ALA A 109 -6.32 12.86 3.06
N VAL A 110 -6.51 13.21 4.33
CA VAL A 110 -7.57 12.65 5.18
C VAL A 110 -8.87 13.43 4.97
N THR A 111 -9.92 12.72 4.59
CA THR A 111 -11.30 13.24 4.44
C THR A 111 -12.26 12.43 5.31
N GLU A 112 -13.56 12.72 5.27
CA GLU A 112 -14.58 11.94 5.98
C GLU A 112 -14.63 10.46 5.55
N LYS A 113 -14.09 10.14 4.36
CA LYS A 113 -14.05 8.78 3.80
C LYS A 113 -12.84 7.96 4.29
N ALA A 114 -11.93 8.58 5.04
CA ALA A 114 -10.76 7.91 5.58
C ALA A 114 -11.13 6.73 6.50
N VAL A 115 -10.20 5.79 6.68
CA VAL A 115 -10.37 4.57 7.48
C VAL A 115 -9.46 4.59 8.70
N LYS A 116 -9.90 4.03 9.82
CA LYS A 116 -9.23 4.17 11.12
C LYS A 116 -8.42 2.92 11.50
N VAL A 117 -7.46 2.56 10.66
CA VAL A 117 -6.67 1.32 10.79
C VAL A 117 -5.79 1.33 12.04
N GLY A 118 -4.99 2.39 12.24
CA GLY A 118 -4.14 2.51 13.43
C GLY A 118 -4.96 2.57 14.73
N ASN A 119 -6.14 3.21 14.71
CA ASN A 119 -7.05 3.20 15.87
C ASN A 119 -7.51 1.81 16.28
N GLN A 120 -7.66 0.88 15.33
CA GLN A 120 -8.06 -0.50 15.62
C GLN A 120 -6.85 -1.35 16.00
N LEU A 121 -5.73 -1.23 15.27
CA LEU A 121 -4.51 -1.99 15.57
C LEU A 121 -3.92 -1.66 16.94
N ARG A 122 -4.13 -0.44 17.47
CA ARG A 122 -3.63 -0.04 18.80
C ARG A 122 -4.06 -0.96 19.94
N PHE A 123 -5.20 -1.66 19.81
CA PHE A 123 -5.67 -2.57 20.84
C PHE A 123 -4.76 -3.80 21.02
N PHE A 124 -3.87 -4.08 20.06
CA PHE A 124 -2.81 -5.08 20.22
C PHE A 124 -1.88 -4.76 21.41
N GLY A 125 -1.73 -3.48 21.77
CA GLY A 125 -0.93 -3.07 22.92
C GLY A 125 -1.57 -3.38 24.28
N ASP A 126 -2.79 -3.94 24.32
CA ASP A 126 -3.48 -4.41 25.54
C ASP A 126 -3.47 -3.41 26.72
N GLY A 127 -3.71 -2.13 26.42
CA GLY A 127 -3.73 -1.04 27.41
C GLY A 127 -2.41 -0.28 27.56
N TRP A 128 -1.31 -0.79 26.99
CA TRP A 128 0.02 -0.19 27.04
C TRP A 128 0.34 0.70 25.83
N GLN A 129 -0.55 0.75 24.83
CA GLN A 129 -0.39 1.65 23.70
C GLN A 129 -0.42 3.13 24.12
N SER A 130 0.47 3.94 23.55
CA SER A 130 0.49 5.38 23.76
C SER A 130 0.11 6.15 22.50
N SER A 131 -0.56 7.30 22.68
CA SER A 131 -0.97 8.17 21.58
C SER A 131 -0.13 9.44 21.54
N LYS A 132 0.21 9.91 20.34
CA LYS A 132 0.83 11.22 20.13
C LYS A 132 0.10 11.96 19.02
N LYS A 133 -0.14 13.26 19.19
CA LYS A 133 -0.70 14.13 18.14
C LYS A 133 0.37 15.12 17.68
N LEU A 134 0.75 15.07 16.41
CA LEU A 134 1.76 15.94 15.80
C LEU A 134 1.17 16.54 14.52
N GLY A 135 1.18 17.87 14.41
CA GLY A 135 0.69 18.56 13.21
C GLY A 135 -0.74 18.18 12.81
N GLY A 136 -1.63 17.95 13.79
CA GLY A 136 -3.01 17.51 13.53
C GLY A 136 -3.19 16.01 13.28
N ARG A 137 -2.11 15.28 12.98
CA ARG A 137 -2.09 13.83 12.75
C ARG A 137 -1.93 13.10 14.08
N ARG A 138 -2.67 12.01 14.28
CA ARG A 138 -2.52 11.15 15.47
C ARG A 138 -1.78 9.88 15.11
N PHE A 139 -0.85 9.50 15.98
CA PHE A 139 -0.06 8.28 15.90
C PHE A 139 -0.27 7.44 17.15
N TRP A 140 -0.16 6.12 16.98
CA TRP A 140 -0.17 5.14 18.04
C TRP A 140 1.21 4.46 18.08
N ARG A 141 1.79 4.38 19.27
CA ARG A 141 2.97 3.56 19.58
C ARG A 141 2.46 2.33 20.31
N ILE A 142 2.66 1.17 19.71
CA ILE A 142 2.13 -0.11 20.17
C ILE A 142 3.32 -0.92 20.68
N PRO A 143 3.40 -1.24 21.99
CA PRO A 143 4.47 -2.08 22.52
C PRO A 143 4.46 -3.46 21.85
N VAL A 144 5.61 -3.88 21.35
CA VAL A 144 5.86 -5.18 20.71
C VAL A 144 7.23 -5.71 21.17
N MET A 145 7.57 -6.95 20.81
CA MET A 145 8.83 -7.57 21.27
C MET A 145 10.09 -6.79 20.85
N GLU A 146 10.08 -6.15 19.69
CA GLU A 146 11.23 -5.35 19.21
C GLU A 146 11.31 -3.94 19.83
N GLY A 147 10.34 -3.56 20.66
CA GLY A 147 10.19 -2.21 21.20
C GLY A 147 8.79 -1.67 20.92
N GLU A 148 8.65 -0.86 19.87
CA GLU A 148 7.38 -0.23 19.54
C GLU A 148 7.11 -0.23 18.04
N PHE A 149 5.90 -0.62 17.65
CA PHE A 149 5.38 -0.38 16.32
C PHE A 149 4.64 0.96 16.27
N LEU A 150 5.04 1.84 15.36
CA LEU A 150 4.40 3.14 15.15
C LEU A 150 3.44 3.07 13.96
N ILE A 151 2.20 3.50 14.17
CA ILE A 151 1.20 3.59 13.11
C ILE A 151 0.35 4.85 13.22
N GLU A 152 0.06 5.49 12.09
CA GLU A 152 -0.89 6.60 12.04
C GLU A 152 -2.34 6.13 12.26
N GLU A 153 -3.13 6.92 12.98
CA GLU A 153 -4.50 6.55 13.38
C GLU A 153 -5.41 6.30 12.16
N THR A 154 -5.27 7.14 11.14
CA THR A 154 -6.22 7.28 10.05
C THR A 154 -5.52 7.30 8.70
N PHE A 155 -6.04 6.53 7.75
CA PHE A 155 -5.54 6.42 6.38
C PHE A 155 -6.58 7.01 5.42
N GLY A 156 -6.13 7.94 4.58
CA GLY A 156 -6.97 8.57 3.57
C GLY A 156 -7.43 7.57 2.51
N VAL A 157 -8.66 7.77 2.02
CA VAL A 157 -9.26 6.95 0.96
C VAL A 157 -9.72 7.86 -0.16
N GLN A 158 -9.38 7.50 -1.40
CA GLN A 158 -9.81 8.20 -2.60
C GLN A 158 -10.58 7.27 -3.55
N ASN A 159 -11.32 7.87 -4.48
CA ASN A 159 -11.82 7.14 -5.65
C ASN A 159 -10.62 6.83 -6.55
N GLY A 160 -10.34 5.55 -6.77
CA GLY A 160 -9.33 5.06 -7.69
C GLY A 160 -9.95 4.46 -8.94
N ILE A 161 -9.09 4.10 -9.89
CA ILE A 161 -9.42 3.39 -11.12
C ILE A 161 -8.58 2.11 -11.14
N ALA A 162 -9.20 0.99 -11.49
CA ALA A 162 -8.52 -0.30 -11.67
C ALA A 162 -8.91 -0.94 -13.00
N GLY A 163 -8.05 -1.82 -13.51
CA GLY A 163 -8.29 -2.53 -14.77
C GLY A 163 -7.83 -1.79 -16.03
N GLY A 164 -7.15 -0.65 -15.91
CA GLY A 164 -6.42 -0.07 -17.03
C GLY A 164 -5.38 -1.07 -17.54
N ASN A 165 -5.41 -1.39 -18.84
CA ASN A 165 -4.59 -2.46 -19.40
C ASN A 165 -4.22 -2.20 -20.86
N PHE A 166 -3.23 -2.92 -21.35
CA PHE A 166 -2.91 -3.12 -22.76
C PHE A 166 -2.31 -4.51 -22.93
N LEU A 167 -2.34 -5.06 -24.14
CA LEU A 167 -1.79 -6.38 -24.43
C LEU A 167 -0.49 -6.24 -25.23
N ILE A 168 0.51 -7.06 -24.89
CA ILE A 168 1.75 -7.20 -25.66
C ILE A 168 1.68 -8.50 -26.43
N LEU A 169 1.67 -8.42 -27.76
CA LEU A 169 1.62 -9.58 -28.65
C LEU A 169 3.00 -9.80 -29.27
N GLY A 170 3.74 -10.79 -28.76
CA GLY A 170 5.07 -11.15 -29.26
C GLY A 170 5.09 -12.50 -29.99
N ARG A 171 6.18 -12.75 -30.72
CA ARG A 171 6.38 -13.99 -31.51
C ARG A 171 6.79 -15.20 -30.67
N SER A 172 7.23 -14.99 -29.44
CA SER A 172 7.62 -16.04 -28.49
C SER A 172 7.39 -15.55 -27.06
N ALA A 173 7.19 -16.49 -26.12
CA ALA A 173 7.00 -16.15 -24.72
C ALA A 173 8.17 -15.34 -24.14
N ALA A 174 9.41 -15.69 -24.48
CA ALA A 174 10.60 -14.98 -24.02
C ALA A 174 10.66 -13.53 -24.54
N ALA A 175 10.34 -13.30 -25.82
CA ALA A 175 10.32 -11.96 -26.39
C ALA A 175 9.20 -11.09 -25.79
N THR A 176 8.02 -11.68 -25.56
CA THR A 176 6.89 -10.98 -24.93
C THR A 176 7.18 -10.61 -23.49
N LEU A 177 7.77 -11.52 -22.71
CA LEU A 177 8.15 -11.25 -21.32
C LEU A 177 9.22 -10.16 -21.22
N ALA A 178 10.25 -10.21 -22.05
CA ALA A 178 11.30 -9.20 -22.08
C ALA A 178 10.79 -7.79 -22.47
N ALA A 179 9.65 -7.69 -23.14
CA ALA A 179 8.99 -6.42 -23.45
C ALA A 179 8.06 -5.93 -22.31
N ALA A 180 7.66 -6.81 -21.41
CA ALA A 180 6.78 -6.52 -20.28
C ALA A 180 7.54 -6.11 -19.00
N GLU A 181 8.78 -6.59 -18.84
CA GLU A 181 9.72 -6.21 -17.76
C GLU A 181 10.40 -4.87 -18.01
#